data_AF-A0A200HCM5-F1
#
_entry.id   AF-A0A200HCM5-F1
#
_cell.length_a   1.000
_cell.length_b   1.000
_cell.length_c   1.000
_cell.angle_alpha   90.00
_cell.angle_beta   90.00
_cell.angle_gamma   90.00
#
_symmetry.space_group_name_H-M   'P 1'
#
loop_
_entity.id
_entity.type
_entity.pdbx_description
1 polymer ?
#
loop_
_entity_poly.entity_id
_entity_poly.type
_entity_poly.pdbx_seq_one_letter_code
_entity_poly.pdbx_strand_id
1 'polypeptide(L)' 'MTKVAELLGVGTPETVRKWCRQAEVDAGRRSGMTSEESAELKRLKRENAELKRANAILRSASAFFAAELDRPQR' A
#
# COMPACT_ATOMS: atom_id res chain seq x y z
N MET A 1 15.70 -28.39 -1.41
CA MET A 1 14.51 -27.63 -0.97
C MET A 1 13.32 -28.51 -0.63
N THR A 2 13.11 -29.67 -1.29
CA THR A 2 11.97 -30.56 -0.99
C THR A 2 11.94 -31.01 0.46
N LYS A 3 13.05 -31.58 0.96
CA LYS A 3 13.16 -31.98 2.37
C LYS A 3 12.90 -30.83 3.35
N VAL A 4 13.38 -29.63 3.04
CA VAL A 4 13.17 -28.43 3.87
C VAL A 4 11.70 -28.01 3.86
N ALA A 5 11.04 -28.04 2.70
CA ALA A 5 9.62 -27.74 2.59
C ALA A 5 8.75 -28.74 3.35
N GLU A 6 9.07 -30.04 3.27
CA GLU A 6 8.40 -31.09 4.06
C GLU A 6 8.57 -30.87 5.57
N LEU A 7 9.80 -30.57 6.02
CA LEU A 7 10.08 -30.28 7.43
C LEU A 7 9.36 -29.02 7.94
N LEU A 8 9.18 -28.02 7.08
CA LEU A 8 8.45 -26.79 7.40
C LEU A 8 6.93 -26.90 7.20
N GLY A 9 6.42 -28.06 6.75
CA GLY A 9 5.00 -28.25 6.43
C GLY A 9 4.51 -27.38 5.24
N VAL A 10 5.42 -26.94 4.38
CA VAL A 10 5.11 -26.07 3.23
C VAL A 10 4.84 -26.92 2.00
N GLY A 11 3.64 -26.78 1.43
CA GLY A 11 3.14 -27.66 0.36
C GLY A 11 3.96 -27.68 -0.94
N THR A 12 4.81 -26.68 -1.20
CA THR A 12 5.72 -26.73 -2.35
C THR A 12 7.14 -26.27 -2.02
N PRO A 13 8.18 -26.91 -2.57
CA PRO A 13 9.57 -26.45 -2.46
C PRO A 13 9.79 -25.07 -3.05
N GLU A 14 8.92 -24.66 -3.97
CA GLU A 14 9.01 -23.38 -4.66
C GLU A 14 8.62 -22.20 -3.78
N THR A 15 7.66 -22.38 -2.86
CA THR A 15 7.34 -21.40 -1.82
C THR A 15 8.58 -21.06 -0.99
N VAL A 16 9.31 -22.08 -0.54
CA VAL A 16 10.55 -21.89 0.24
C VAL A 16 11.61 -21.15 -0.58
N ARG A 17 11.78 -21.50 -1.86
CA ARG A 17 12.70 -20.76 -2.76
C ARG A 17 12.33 -19.29 -2.89
N LYS A 18 11.05 -18.96 -3.03
CA LYS A 18 10.57 -17.58 -3.13
C LYS A 18 10.86 -16.80 -1.85
N TRP A 19 10.63 -17.40 -0.68
CA TRP A 19 10.96 -16.79 0.61
C TRP A 19 12.46 -16.55 0.77
N CYS A 20 13.31 -17.52 0.43
CA CYS A 20 14.76 -17.33 0.45
C CYS A 20 15.17 -16.17 -0.47
N ARG A 21 14.63 -16.11 -1.69
CA ARG A 21 14.91 -15.02 -2.62
C ARG A 21 14.47 -13.66 -2.08
N GLN A 22 13.29 -13.57 -1.45
CA GLN A 22 12.85 -12.34 -0.81
C GLN A 22 13.77 -11.96 0.35
N ALA A 23 14.21 -12.91 1.17
CA ALA A 23 15.15 -12.66 2.25
C ALA A 23 16.54 -12.21 1.76
N GLU A 24 16.97 -12.63 0.57
CA GLU A 24 18.18 -12.08 -0.08
C GLU A 24 17.98 -10.63 -0.52
N VAL A 25 16.79 -10.29 -1.02
CA VAL A 25 16.43 -8.92 -1.40
C VAL A 25 16.36 -8.03 -0.16
N ASP A 26 15.66 -8.48 0.88
CA ASP A 26 15.51 -7.75 2.14
C ASP A 26 16.86 -7.52 2.83
N ALA A 27 17.82 -8.43 2.64
CA ALA A 27 19.18 -8.28 3.15
C ALA A 27 20.14 -7.54 2.20
N GLY A 28 19.66 -6.98 1.09
CA GLY A 28 20.46 -6.24 0.11
C GLY A 28 21.46 -7.09 -0.68
N ARG A 29 21.41 -8.42 -0.58
CA ARG A 29 22.27 -9.35 -1.33
C ARG A 29 21.79 -9.55 -2.77
N ARG A 30 20.56 -9.14 -3.06
CA ARG A 30 19.94 -9.27 -4.37
C ARG A 30 19.13 -8.02 -4.69
N SER A 31 19.12 -7.62 -5.96
CA SER A 31 18.24 -6.55 -6.42
C SER A 31 16.77 -6.98 -6.35
N GLY A 32 15.92 -6.04 -5.92
CA GLY A 32 14.49 -6.23 -5.80
C GLY A 32 13.90 -5.20 -4.84
N MET A 33 12.57 -5.17 -4.76
CA MET A 33 11.87 -4.37 -3.76
C MET A 33 11.82 -5.15 -2.45
N THR A 34 12.27 -4.53 -1.38
CA THR A 34 12.22 -5.12 -0.05
C THR A 34 10.79 -5.21 0.46
N SER A 35 10.58 -6.11 1.41
CA SER A 35 9.31 -6.27 2.11
C SER A 35 8.90 -4.98 2.82
N GLU A 36 9.86 -4.23 3.37
CA GLU A 36 9.65 -2.96 4.05
C GLU A 36 9.19 -1.85 3.07
N GLU A 37 9.90 -1.67 1.96
CA GLU A 37 9.51 -0.72 0.92
C GLU A 37 8.09 -1.02 0.40
N SER A 38 7.76 -2.30 0.21
CA SER A 38 6.43 -2.73 -0.25
C SER A 38 5.34 -2.40 0.77
N ALA A 39 5.63 -2.56 2.06
CA ALA A 39 4.72 -2.21 3.14
C ALA A 39 4.50 -0.69 3.22
N GLU A 40 5.58 0.10 3.14
CA GLU A 40 5.52 1.55 3.15
C GLU A 40 4.73 2.09 1.95
N LEU A 41 4.99 1.57 0.75
CA LEU A 41 4.25 1.97 -0.44
C LEU A 41 2.74 1.70 -0.30
N LYS A 42 2.35 0.58 0.32
CA LYS A 42 0.93 0.27 0.59
C LYS A 42 0.34 1.24 1.62
N ARG A 43 1.09 1.60 2.67
CA ARG A 43 0.66 2.57 3.67
C ARG A 43 0.41 3.94 3.03
N LEU A 44 1.38 4.45 2.28
CA LEU A 44 1.29 5.74 1.60
C LEU A 44 0.14 5.77 0.58
N LYS A 45 -0.08 4.67 -0.16
CA LYS A 45 -1.22 4.59 -1.09
C LYS A 45 -2.57 4.70 -0.37
N ARG A 46 -2.72 4.09 0.81
CA ARG A 46 -3.95 4.19 1.61
C ARG A 46 -4.15 5.60 2.15
N GLU A 47 -3.10 6.18 2.72
CA GLU A 47 -3.13 7.55 3.25
C GLU A 47 -3.45 8.56 2.13
N ASN A 48 -2.81 8.44 0.97
CA ASN A 48 -3.09 9.32 -0.16
C ASN A 48 -4.54 9.20 -0.65
N ALA A 49 -5.11 7.99 -0.65
CA ALA A 49 -6.51 7.77 -1.02
C ALA A 49 -7.48 8.37 0.00
N GLU A 50 -7.15 8.33 1.29
CA GLU A 50 -7.93 8.99 2.34
C GLU A 50 -7.85 10.52 2.24
N LEU A 51 -6.64 11.06 2.10
CA LEU A 51 -6.43 12.50 1.91
C LEU A 51 -7.15 13.04 0.68
N LYS A 52 -7.18 12.28 -0.42
CA LYS A 52 -7.95 12.64 -1.61
C LYS A 52 -9.46 12.66 -1.36
N ARG A 53 -9.98 11.68 -0.60
CA ARG A 53 -11.40 11.67 -0.20
C ARG A 53 -11.75 12.86 0.69
N ALA A 54 -10.93 13.14 1.70
CA ALA A 54 -11.12 14.30 2.58
C ALA A 54 -11.09 15.62 1.80
N ASN A 55 -10.11 15.79 0.91
CA ASN A 55 -10.01 16.98 0.05
C ASN A 55 -11.22 17.13 -0.88
N ALA A 56 -11.78 16.04 -1.40
CA ALA A 56 -12.96 16.10 -2.24
C ALA A 56 -14.16 16.64 -1.44
N ILE A 57 -14.38 16.14 -0.21
CA ILE A 57 -15.44 16.61 0.68
C ILE A 57 -15.27 18.11 0.98
N LEU A 58 -14.05 18.53 1.34
CA LEU A 58 -13.78 19.94 1.64
C LEU A 58 -14.03 20.83 0.42
N ARG A 59 -13.58 20.43 -0.76
CA ARG A 59 -13.85 21.18 -2.01
C ARG A 59 -15.33 21.29 -2.31
N SER A 60 -16.09 20.20 -2.13
CA SER A 60 -17.54 20.22 -2.30
C SER A 60 -18.23 21.15 -1.30
N ALA A 61 -17.81 21.13 -0.03
CA ALA A 61 -18.34 22.03 0.99
C ALA A 61 -18.03 23.50 0.67
N SER A 62 -16.78 23.82 0.31
CA SER A 62 -16.40 25.18 -0.10
C SER A 62 -17.19 25.67 -1.30
N ALA A 63 -17.42 24.81 -2.30
CA ALA A 63 -18.23 25.15 -3.47
C ALA A 63 -19.69 25.41 -3.09
N PHE A 64 -20.27 24.60 -2.19
CA PHE A 64 -21.63 24.81 -1.68
C PHE A 64 -21.78 26.17 -0.98
N PHE A 65 -20.88 26.49 -0.04
CA PHE A 65 -20.95 27.76 0.69
C PHE A 65 -20.68 28.98 -0.19
N ALA A 66 -19.76 28.87 -1.15
CA ALA A 66 -19.54 29.95 -2.11
C ALA A 66 -20.80 30.25 -2.94
N ALA A 67 -21.54 29.22 -3.36
CA ALA A 67 -22.80 29.39 -4.07
C ALA A 67 -23.92 29.98 -3.21
N GLU A 68 -23.94 29.69 -1.90
CA GLU A 68 -24.91 30.28 -0.97
C GLU A 68 -24.63 31.78 -0.74
N LEU A 69 -23.36 32.17 -0.62
CA LEU A 69 -22.95 33.57 -0.47
C LEU A 69 -23.30 34.45 -1.67
N ASP A 70 -23.27 33.89 -2.88
CA ASP A 70 -23.59 34.61 -4.12
C ASP A 70 -25.11 34.78 -4.35
N ARG A 71 -25.95 34.18 -3.50
CA ARG A 71 -27.41 34.27 -3.62
C ARG A 71 -27.91 35.59 -3.00
N PRO A 72 -28.60 36.46 -3.77
CA PRO A 72 -29.16 37.69 -3.22
C PRO A 72 -30.22 37.34 -2.15
N GLN A 73 -30.01 37.87 -0.95
CA GLN A 73 -30.97 37.82 0.15
C GLN A 73 -32.18 38.66 -0.29
N ARG A 74 -33.33 38.02 -0.50
CA ARG A 74 -34.59 38.69 -0.89
C ARG A 74 -35.40 39.05 0.35
#